data_AF-A0A5Z0X9V7-F1
#
_entry.id   AF-A0A5Z0X9V7-F1
#
_cell.length_a   1.000
_cell.length_b   1.000
_cell.length_c   1.000
_cell.angle_alpha   90.00
_cell.angle_beta   90.00
_cell.angle_gamma   90.00
#
_symmetry.space_group_name_H-M   'P 1'
#
loop_
_entity.id
_entity.type
_entity.pdbx_description
1 polymer ?
#
loop_
_entity_poly.entity_id
_entity_poly.type
_entity_poly.pdbx_seq_one_letter_code
_entity_poly.pdbx_strand_id
1 'polypeptide(L)'
;MITKESIENLSQRLNIVDIIENYIEVKKQGSSFVCVCPFHADKNPSMHINPAKGFYHCFACKAGGDAFKFVMDYEKLSFTDAVEKIANLCNFTLSYTKEKNENKKELRTILPSLNAYFKSNLKHHKEALDYLYKRTLNDQDIAKFELGFAGSSEDSIRLFHNEKILLEDAMSVGALKKDKNNEFYASFIWRITFPIYDHKDLLVGFGGRTLNPNVAAKYVNSPQNILFDKSRIFYAFNIAKENIAKKKEMIVCEGYMDAIAFHKAGFNNAVAVLGTALTENHLPLIRRYEAKVILCFDNDEAGLNAATRSAFLLSTHKIDGKVALLEGGKDPAELVANNQSAKLHTLLEKGMDLGEFYIRRILSSFSLNSALDKQKALENIQKYTFSLEPLVASSYVGLVSKLLGVDEKLIVLTSNRKPSKTINFNTSFQQTQNHNPKSHITELELLNYLKNNPNMHELFIKISDIRCFKHKVLLEKILEHKSYEDSDIREFESKNFSKDLSQIEFLWGICKVNLAFLNHINITNSYLALKKQIFTLIEKNFVLLSKNLNDHELVEFLKENLFLLKNEKDEEKLEALFKNLHRFFSAKNLDIKILKNNSENDYNEEPF
;
A
#
# COMPACT_ATOMS: atom_id res chain seq x y z
N MET A 1 -8.55 -33.18 15.29
CA MET A 1 -9.73 -32.36 15.62
C MET A 1 -9.93 -32.38 17.12
N ILE A 2 -10.66 -31.41 17.67
CA ILE A 2 -11.22 -31.49 19.02
C ILE A 2 -12.19 -32.69 19.05
N THR A 3 -12.23 -33.50 20.12
CA THR A 3 -13.20 -34.60 20.21
C THR A 3 -14.60 -34.06 20.50
N LYS A 4 -15.65 -34.68 19.94
CA LYS A 4 -17.05 -34.24 20.16
C LYS A 4 -17.39 -34.16 21.65
N GLU A 5 -17.06 -35.23 22.36
CA GLU A 5 -17.10 -35.35 23.83
C GLU A 5 -16.43 -34.17 24.55
N SER A 6 -15.32 -33.63 24.05
CA SER A 6 -14.66 -32.46 24.65
C SER A 6 -15.40 -31.15 24.41
N ILE A 7 -16.14 -31.03 23.30
CA ILE A 7 -16.99 -29.86 23.01
C ILE A 7 -18.25 -29.94 23.87
N GLU A 8 -18.82 -31.14 24.02
CA GLU A 8 -19.97 -31.42 24.88
C GLU A 8 -19.64 -31.17 26.36
N ASN A 9 -18.51 -31.67 26.86
CA ASN A 9 -18.02 -31.44 28.22
C ASN A 9 -17.66 -29.97 28.52
N LEU A 10 -17.20 -29.20 27.51
CA LEU A 10 -17.04 -27.75 27.65
C LEU A 10 -18.42 -27.08 27.73
N SER A 11 -19.30 -27.37 26.78
CA SER A 11 -20.64 -26.78 26.64
C SER A 11 -21.48 -26.92 27.92
N GLN A 12 -21.47 -28.11 28.55
CA GLN A 12 -22.15 -28.37 29.82
C GLN A 12 -21.65 -27.53 31.01
N ARG A 13 -20.48 -26.90 30.91
CA ARG A 13 -19.88 -26.06 31.95
C ARG A 13 -19.98 -24.56 31.65
N LEU A 14 -20.53 -24.16 30.51
CA LEU A 14 -20.61 -22.75 30.12
C LEU A 14 -21.78 -22.03 30.80
N ASN A 15 -21.46 -21.06 31.64
CA ASN A 15 -22.38 -19.98 31.93
C ASN A 15 -22.26 -18.92 30.81
N ILE A 16 -23.33 -18.76 30.03
CA ILE A 16 -23.36 -17.79 28.93
C ILE A 16 -23.22 -16.33 29.40
N VAL A 17 -23.61 -16.02 30.64
CA VAL A 17 -23.47 -14.65 31.19
C VAL A 17 -21.99 -14.30 31.32
N ASP A 18 -21.21 -15.13 32.02
CA ASP A 18 -19.77 -14.92 32.25
C ASP A 18 -19.00 -14.82 30.93
N ILE A 19 -19.37 -15.62 29.91
CA ILE A 19 -18.78 -15.53 28.58
C ILE A 19 -19.08 -14.19 27.90
N ILE A 20 -20.29 -13.64 28.02
CA ILE A 20 -20.66 -12.36 27.41
C ILE A 20 -20.08 -11.17 28.20
N GLU A 21 -20.00 -11.26 29.52
CA GLU A 21 -19.40 -10.24 30.40
C GLU A 21 -17.90 -10.00 30.13
N ASN A 22 -17.20 -10.96 29.52
CA ASN A 22 -15.83 -10.77 29.03
C ASN A 22 -15.72 -9.80 27.82
N TYR A 23 -16.84 -9.39 27.20
CA TYR A 23 -16.85 -8.54 26.00
C TYR A 23 -17.63 -7.24 26.17
N ILE A 24 -18.75 -7.27 26.91
CA ILE A 24 -19.67 -6.14 27.06
C ILE A 24 -20.24 -6.08 28.48
N GLU A 25 -20.60 -4.88 28.95
CA GLU A 25 -21.25 -4.70 30.26
C GLU A 25 -22.65 -5.34 30.26
N VAL A 26 -22.88 -6.31 31.16
CA VAL A 26 -24.16 -6.99 31.35
C VAL A 26 -24.79 -6.57 32.69
N LYS A 27 -26.12 -6.43 32.70
CA LYS A 27 -26.90 -5.98 33.86
C LYS A 27 -28.00 -6.99 34.17
N LYS A 28 -28.12 -7.38 35.45
CA LYS A 28 -29.15 -8.33 35.89
C LYS A 28 -30.53 -7.68 35.89
N GLN A 29 -31.52 -8.34 35.29
CA GLN A 29 -32.91 -7.90 35.24
C GLN A 29 -33.83 -9.07 35.65
N GLY A 30 -34.13 -9.14 36.95
CA GLY A 30 -34.91 -10.24 37.54
C GLY A 30 -34.15 -11.57 37.45
N SER A 31 -34.76 -12.56 36.77
CA SER A 31 -34.20 -13.89 36.51
C SER A 31 -33.38 -13.99 35.22
N SER A 32 -33.30 -12.91 34.44
CA SER A 32 -32.52 -12.81 33.20
C SER A 32 -31.48 -11.71 33.31
N PHE A 33 -30.66 -11.56 32.27
CA PHE A 33 -29.64 -10.51 32.17
C PHE A 33 -29.85 -9.74 30.85
N VAL A 34 -29.41 -8.48 30.80
CA VAL A 34 -29.56 -7.58 29.64
C VAL A 34 -28.30 -6.77 29.37
N CYS A 35 -28.05 -6.46 28.11
CA CYS A 35 -26.91 -5.65 27.66
C CYS A 35 -27.23 -4.92 26.35
N VAL A 36 -26.44 -3.90 26.01
CA VAL A 36 -26.50 -3.23 24.70
C VAL A 36 -26.01 -4.21 23.64
N CYS A 37 -26.76 -4.40 22.55
CA CYS A 37 -26.43 -5.43 21.58
C CYS A 37 -25.24 -5.01 20.68
N PRO A 38 -24.11 -5.74 20.67
CA PRO A 38 -22.93 -5.37 19.87
C PRO A 38 -23.10 -5.63 18.38
N PHE A 39 -24.18 -6.29 17.96
CA PHE A 39 -24.43 -6.71 16.58
C PHE A 39 -25.20 -5.67 15.75
N HIS A 40 -25.54 -4.51 16.33
CA HIS A 40 -26.05 -3.35 15.60
C HIS A 40 -25.77 -2.05 16.35
N ALA A 41 -26.00 -0.90 15.72
CA ALA A 41 -25.85 0.41 16.36
C ALA A 41 -27.00 0.66 17.34
N ASP A 42 -26.73 0.51 18.64
CA ASP A 42 -27.70 0.63 19.73
C ASP A 42 -27.13 1.48 20.88
N LYS A 43 -28.02 2.03 21.70
CA LYS A 43 -27.71 2.80 22.93
C LYS A 43 -28.47 2.28 24.16
N ASN A 44 -29.44 1.39 23.98
CA ASN A 44 -30.27 0.83 25.05
C ASN A 44 -29.98 -0.67 25.22
N PRO A 45 -30.22 -1.27 26.41
CA PRO A 45 -30.15 -2.72 26.56
C PRO A 45 -31.29 -3.43 25.80
N SER A 46 -31.00 -3.96 24.61
CA SER A 46 -31.95 -4.69 23.75
C SER A 46 -31.68 -6.20 23.66
N MET A 47 -30.51 -6.65 24.12
CA MET A 47 -30.08 -8.04 24.09
C MET A 47 -30.28 -8.68 25.46
N HIS A 48 -31.20 -9.63 25.52
CA HIS A 48 -31.47 -10.42 26.72
C HIS A 48 -30.67 -11.72 26.68
N ILE A 49 -30.19 -12.15 27.84
CA ILE A 49 -29.43 -13.38 28.06
C ILE A 49 -30.21 -14.21 29.09
N ASN A 50 -30.50 -15.47 28.75
CA ASN A 50 -31.18 -16.40 29.62
C ASN A 50 -30.18 -17.46 30.13
N PRO A 51 -29.65 -17.33 31.37
CA PRO A 51 -28.63 -18.25 31.88
C PRO A 51 -29.16 -19.68 31.99
N ALA A 52 -30.39 -19.85 32.48
CA ALA A 52 -31.01 -21.16 32.68
C ALA A 52 -31.31 -21.94 31.38
N LYS A 53 -31.29 -21.27 30.23
CA LYS A 53 -31.46 -21.87 28.90
C LYS A 53 -30.23 -21.74 28.00
N GLY A 54 -29.12 -21.19 28.50
CA GLY A 54 -27.84 -21.10 27.77
C GLY A 54 -27.85 -20.28 26.48
N PHE A 55 -28.78 -19.34 26.29
CA PHE A 55 -28.89 -18.57 25.04
C PHE A 55 -29.11 -17.06 25.25
N TYR A 56 -28.74 -16.27 24.23
CA TYR A 56 -29.04 -14.83 24.12
C TYR A 56 -29.98 -14.55 22.94
N HIS A 57 -30.74 -13.46 23.02
CA HIS A 57 -31.57 -12.95 21.93
C HIS A 57 -31.72 -11.42 21.99
N CYS A 58 -31.42 -10.75 20.89
CA CYS A 58 -31.67 -9.32 20.68
C CYS A 58 -33.05 -9.07 20.12
N PHE A 59 -33.90 -8.36 20.86
CA PHE A 59 -35.28 -8.09 20.42
C PHE A 59 -35.35 -7.07 19.28
N ALA A 60 -34.33 -6.23 19.10
CA ALA A 60 -34.21 -5.31 17.98
C ALA A 60 -33.74 -6.03 16.70
N CYS A 61 -32.45 -6.41 16.62
CA CYS A 61 -31.85 -6.97 15.40
C CYS A 61 -32.03 -8.48 15.18
N LYS A 62 -32.71 -9.21 16.10
CA LYS A 62 -32.97 -10.66 16.06
C LYS A 62 -31.72 -11.56 16.10
N ALA A 63 -30.53 -11.01 16.33
CA ALA A 63 -29.33 -11.80 16.62
C ALA A 63 -29.54 -12.64 17.89
N GLY A 64 -29.19 -13.93 17.84
CA GLY A 64 -29.37 -14.85 18.96
C GLY A 64 -28.64 -16.19 18.75
N GLY A 65 -28.38 -16.88 19.85
CA GLY A 65 -27.63 -18.14 19.85
C GLY A 65 -27.10 -18.51 21.23
N ASP A 66 -26.22 -19.50 21.28
CA ASP A 66 -25.48 -19.91 22.48
C ASP A 66 -24.20 -19.07 22.68
N ALA A 67 -23.40 -19.42 23.69
CA ALA A 67 -22.13 -18.77 23.99
C ALA A 67 -21.10 -18.89 22.83
N PHE A 68 -21.06 -20.04 22.14
CA PHE A 68 -20.17 -20.23 20.98
C PHE A 68 -20.58 -19.32 19.82
N LYS A 69 -21.87 -19.24 19.53
CA LYS A 69 -22.45 -18.37 18.50
C LYS A 69 -22.22 -16.89 18.80
N PHE A 70 -22.33 -16.47 20.06
CA PHE A 70 -21.96 -15.12 20.47
C PHE A 70 -20.50 -14.80 20.12
N VAL A 71 -19.56 -15.62 20.57
CA VAL A 71 -18.11 -15.40 20.35
C VAL A 71 -17.75 -15.51 18.86
N MET A 72 -18.37 -16.43 18.10
CA MET A 72 -18.25 -16.50 16.64
C MET A 72 -18.68 -15.21 15.96
N ASP A 73 -19.83 -14.64 16.33
CA ASP A 73 -20.37 -13.45 15.69
C ASP A 73 -19.70 -12.14 16.15
N TYR A 74 -19.13 -12.13 17.37
CA TYR A 74 -18.42 -10.99 17.96
C TYR A 74 -16.98 -10.89 17.44
N GLU A 75 -16.16 -11.92 17.65
CA GLU A 75 -14.76 -11.95 17.20
C GLU A 75 -14.60 -12.40 15.73
N LYS A 76 -15.70 -12.70 15.04
CA LYS A 76 -15.69 -13.23 13.67
C LYS A 76 -14.87 -14.52 13.56
N LEU A 77 -15.05 -15.42 14.52
CA LEU A 77 -14.35 -16.72 14.61
C LEU A 77 -15.11 -17.86 13.91
N SER A 78 -14.42 -18.94 13.53
CA SER A 78 -15.11 -20.19 13.17
C SER A 78 -15.47 -20.98 14.43
N PHE A 79 -16.37 -21.97 14.32
CA PHE A 79 -16.85 -22.74 15.48
C PHE A 79 -15.71 -23.39 16.29
N THR A 80 -14.73 -24.02 15.63
CA THR A 80 -13.57 -24.59 16.33
C THR A 80 -12.73 -23.54 17.03
N ASP A 81 -12.64 -22.33 16.48
CA ASP A 81 -11.83 -21.26 17.05
C ASP A 81 -12.54 -20.60 18.23
N ALA A 82 -13.88 -20.48 18.18
CA ALA A 82 -14.70 -20.04 19.30
C ALA A 82 -14.69 -21.07 20.44
N VAL A 83 -14.69 -22.37 20.13
CA VAL A 83 -14.48 -23.46 21.11
C VAL A 83 -13.07 -23.35 21.74
N GLU A 84 -12.02 -23.16 20.96
CA GLU A 84 -10.66 -22.92 21.47
C GLU A 84 -10.58 -21.64 22.34
N LYS A 85 -11.23 -20.54 21.93
CA LYS A 85 -11.25 -19.27 22.67
C LYS A 85 -12.00 -19.38 24.00
N ILE A 86 -13.20 -19.96 24.00
CA ILE A 86 -14.02 -20.16 25.19
C ILE A 86 -13.35 -21.16 26.15
N ALA A 87 -12.73 -22.22 25.63
CA ALA A 87 -11.95 -23.13 26.46
C ALA A 87 -10.83 -22.41 27.23
N ASN A 88 -10.09 -21.52 26.55
CA ASN A 88 -9.06 -20.71 27.21
C ASN A 88 -9.65 -19.74 28.26
N LEU A 89 -10.78 -19.07 27.97
CA LEU A 89 -11.48 -18.21 28.94
C LEU A 89 -11.92 -18.98 30.20
N CYS A 90 -12.38 -20.22 30.03
CA CYS A 90 -12.79 -21.10 31.13
C CYS A 90 -11.64 -21.89 31.79
N ASN A 91 -10.37 -21.68 31.37
CA ASN A 91 -9.22 -22.52 31.74
C ASN A 91 -9.47 -24.04 31.56
N PHE A 92 -10.24 -24.42 30.53
CA PHE A 92 -10.64 -25.79 30.24
C PHE A 92 -9.70 -26.44 29.22
N THR A 93 -9.06 -27.55 29.60
CA THR A 93 -8.21 -28.33 28.70
C THR A 93 -9.07 -29.12 27.70
N LEU A 94 -9.11 -28.68 26.44
CA LEU A 94 -9.75 -29.42 25.35
C LEU A 94 -8.99 -30.72 25.03
N SER A 95 -9.72 -31.82 24.84
CA SER A 95 -9.18 -33.08 24.32
C SER A 95 -9.21 -33.10 22.79
N TYR A 96 -8.09 -33.49 22.19
CA TYR A 96 -7.90 -33.59 20.74
C TYR A 96 -7.57 -35.03 20.34
N THR A 97 -7.88 -35.40 19.10
CA THR A 97 -7.39 -36.63 18.46
C THR A 97 -5.85 -36.69 18.54
N LYS A 98 -5.31 -37.73 19.16
CA LYS A 98 -4.20 -37.64 20.15
C LYS A 98 -2.78 -37.33 19.66
N GLU A 99 -2.57 -37.03 18.38
CA GLU A 99 -1.22 -36.96 17.77
C GLU A 99 -0.76 -35.56 17.30
N LYS A 100 -1.60 -34.51 17.43
CA LYS A 100 -1.45 -33.32 16.56
C LYS A 100 -1.48 -31.92 17.17
N ASN A 101 -1.43 -31.76 18.49
CA ASN A 101 -1.56 -30.42 19.10
C ASN A 101 -0.29 -29.84 19.75
N GLU A 102 0.61 -30.66 20.31
CA GLU A 102 1.85 -30.14 20.93
C GLU A 102 2.89 -29.72 19.88
N ASN A 103 3.29 -30.62 18.96
CA ASN A 103 4.12 -30.24 17.80
C ASN A 103 3.53 -29.04 17.03
N LYS A 104 2.19 -28.93 16.92
CA LYS A 104 1.57 -27.78 16.24
C LYS A 104 1.80 -26.43 16.91
N LYS A 105 2.18 -26.39 18.20
CA LYS A 105 2.54 -25.15 18.89
C LYS A 105 3.98 -24.74 18.53
N GLU A 106 4.88 -25.70 18.41
CA GLU A 106 6.30 -25.50 18.05
C GLU A 106 6.47 -25.23 16.56
N LEU A 107 5.77 -25.97 15.70
CA LEU A 107 5.73 -25.72 14.25
C LEU A 107 5.29 -24.29 13.88
N ARG A 108 4.52 -23.62 14.76
CA ARG A 108 4.11 -22.22 14.59
C ARG A 108 5.21 -21.20 14.89
N THR A 109 6.31 -21.55 15.58
CA THR A 109 7.40 -20.62 15.89
C THR A 109 8.53 -20.64 14.85
N ILE A 110 8.63 -21.71 14.04
CA ILE A 110 9.66 -21.86 12.99
C ILE A 110 9.62 -20.71 11.97
N LEU A 111 8.44 -20.38 11.42
CA LEU A 111 8.33 -19.32 10.41
C LEU A 111 8.56 -17.91 11.00
N PRO A 112 8.05 -17.56 12.21
CA PRO A 112 8.44 -16.33 12.91
C PRO A 112 9.95 -16.18 13.14
N SER A 113 10.65 -17.23 13.57
CA SER A 113 12.13 -17.22 13.69
C SER A 113 12.78 -16.91 12.33
N LEU A 114 12.41 -17.67 11.29
CA LEU A 114 12.95 -17.47 9.95
C LEU A 114 12.69 -16.06 9.43
N ASN A 115 11.54 -15.45 9.75
CA ASN A 115 11.27 -14.05 9.40
C ASN A 115 12.11 -13.06 10.21
N ALA A 116 12.37 -13.31 11.49
CA ALA A 116 13.29 -12.49 12.28
C ALA A 116 14.71 -12.52 11.70
N TYR A 117 15.18 -13.69 11.27
CA TYR A 117 16.44 -13.84 10.54
C TYR A 117 16.42 -13.07 9.20
N PHE A 118 15.42 -13.28 8.34
CA PHE A 118 15.33 -12.60 7.04
C PHE A 118 15.23 -11.07 7.18
N LYS A 119 14.50 -10.53 8.15
CA LYS A 119 14.44 -9.09 8.44
C LYS A 119 15.79 -8.55 8.89
N SER A 120 16.49 -9.25 9.78
CA SER A 120 17.85 -8.87 10.20
C SER A 120 18.86 -8.94 9.05
N ASN A 121 18.68 -9.88 8.13
CA ASN A 121 19.55 -10.05 6.97
C ASN A 121 19.38 -8.96 5.90
N LEU A 122 18.14 -8.45 5.68
CA LEU A 122 17.85 -7.46 4.64
C LEU A 122 18.74 -6.21 4.70
N LYS A 123 19.11 -5.74 5.90
CA LYS A 123 19.98 -4.57 6.09
C LYS A 123 21.41 -4.74 5.53
N HIS A 124 21.84 -5.98 5.27
CA HIS A 124 23.14 -6.30 4.72
C HIS A 124 23.14 -6.44 3.18
N HIS A 125 21.97 -6.38 2.53
CA HIS A 125 21.80 -6.53 1.09
C HIS A 125 21.37 -5.21 0.44
N LYS A 126 22.34 -4.33 0.13
CA LYS A 126 22.11 -3.03 -0.53
C LYS A 126 21.33 -3.18 -1.84
N GLU A 127 21.62 -4.22 -2.61
CA GLU A 127 20.93 -4.55 -3.87
C GLU A 127 19.44 -4.85 -3.68
N ALA A 128 19.04 -5.38 -2.52
CA ALA A 128 17.65 -5.67 -2.18
C ALA A 128 16.91 -4.42 -1.68
N LEU A 129 17.58 -3.62 -0.85
CA LEU A 129 17.05 -2.35 -0.35
C LEU A 129 16.90 -1.31 -1.46
N ASP A 130 17.93 -1.11 -2.29
CA ASP A 130 17.89 -0.23 -3.46
C ASP A 130 16.76 -0.64 -4.43
N TYR A 131 16.44 -1.93 -4.55
CA TYR A 131 15.29 -2.39 -5.32
C TYR A 131 13.95 -1.96 -4.70
N LEU A 132 13.82 -2.04 -3.36
CA LEU A 132 12.60 -1.64 -2.64
C LEU A 132 12.37 -0.13 -2.68
N TYR A 133 13.42 0.68 -2.51
CA TYR A 133 13.31 2.15 -2.63
C TYR A 133 13.02 2.59 -4.08
N LYS A 134 13.58 1.91 -5.08
CA LYS A 134 13.21 2.10 -6.52
C LYS A 134 11.78 1.65 -6.83
N ARG A 135 11.11 0.94 -5.90
CA ARG A 135 9.67 0.66 -5.90
C ARG A 135 8.87 1.58 -4.95
N THR A 136 9.47 2.67 -4.50
CA THR A 136 8.89 3.75 -3.66
C THR A 136 8.44 3.33 -2.25
N LEU A 137 8.82 2.13 -1.79
CA LEU A 137 8.73 1.78 -0.37
C LEU A 137 9.77 2.59 0.41
N ASN A 138 9.52 2.84 1.69
CA ASN A 138 10.52 3.34 2.63
C ASN A 138 10.68 2.38 3.82
N ASP A 139 11.54 2.72 4.78
CA ASP A 139 11.81 1.83 5.93
C ASP A 139 10.58 1.61 6.84
N GLN A 140 9.62 2.54 6.85
CA GLN A 140 8.35 2.36 7.56
C GLN A 140 7.45 1.35 6.83
N ASP A 141 7.40 1.37 5.49
CA ASP A 141 6.71 0.34 4.71
C ASP A 141 7.38 -1.04 4.88
N ILE A 142 8.72 -1.09 4.80
CA ILE A 142 9.51 -2.32 4.98
C ILE A 142 9.25 -2.93 6.36
N ALA A 143 9.21 -2.12 7.42
CA ALA A 143 8.88 -2.57 8.78
C ALA A 143 7.40 -2.99 8.92
N LYS A 144 6.46 -2.18 8.41
CA LYS A 144 5.00 -2.45 8.47
C LYS A 144 4.61 -3.77 7.79
N PHE A 145 5.28 -4.11 6.69
CA PHE A 145 5.07 -5.35 5.94
C PHE A 145 6.08 -6.45 6.30
N GLU A 146 6.94 -6.21 7.30
CA GLU A 146 7.93 -7.17 7.81
C GLU A 146 8.81 -7.80 6.72
N LEU A 147 9.19 -7.01 5.71
CA LEU A 147 9.96 -7.50 4.56
C LEU A 147 11.39 -7.91 4.98
N GLY A 148 11.90 -8.97 4.37
CA GLY A 148 13.22 -9.53 4.67
C GLY A 148 14.00 -9.94 3.43
N PHE A 149 15.16 -10.57 3.63
CA PHE A 149 15.94 -11.18 2.55
C PHE A 149 16.45 -12.58 2.91
N ALA A 150 16.08 -13.57 2.11
CA ALA A 150 16.61 -14.92 2.14
C ALA A 150 17.94 -14.98 1.36
N GLY A 151 19.03 -15.25 2.07
CA GLY A 151 20.38 -15.45 1.53
C GLY A 151 20.56 -16.83 0.88
N SER A 152 21.54 -17.59 1.37
CA SER A 152 21.85 -18.93 0.85
C SER A 152 20.90 -20.01 1.41
N SER A 153 21.01 -21.24 0.90
CA SER A 153 20.28 -22.39 1.45
C SER A 153 20.85 -22.80 2.82
N GLU A 154 22.18 -22.80 2.90
CA GLU A 154 23.01 -23.16 4.04
C GLU A 154 22.77 -22.20 5.21
N ASP A 155 22.53 -20.91 4.93
CA ASP A 155 22.15 -19.90 5.93
C ASP A 155 20.88 -20.29 6.71
N SER A 156 19.85 -20.73 5.98
CA SER A 156 18.56 -21.14 6.57
C SER A 156 18.69 -22.46 7.34
N ILE A 157 19.45 -23.42 6.81
CA ILE A 157 19.72 -24.70 7.46
C ILE A 157 20.56 -24.51 8.74
N ARG A 158 21.55 -23.60 8.71
CA ARG A 158 22.36 -23.22 9.87
C ARG A 158 21.53 -22.56 10.98
N LEU A 159 20.53 -21.74 10.63
CA LEU A 159 19.56 -21.20 11.60
C LEU A 159 18.81 -22.34 12.31
N PHE A 160 18.23 -23.29 11.56
CA PHE A 160 17.47 -24.40 12.14
C PHE A 160 18.33 -25.30 13.03
N HIS A 161 19.57 -25.60 12.64
CA HIS A 161 20.50 -26.35 13.51
C HIS A 161 20.84 -25.59 14.80
N ASN A 162 21.10 -24.28 14.74
CA ASN A 162 21.40 -23.47 15.92
C ASN A 162 20.21 -23.39 16.89
N GLU A 163 18.98 -23.30 16.36
CA GLU A 163 17.74 -23.27 17.16
C GLU A 163 17.20 -24.67 17.51
N LYS A 164 17.90 -25.74 17.11
CA LYS A 164 17.53 -27.16 17.33
C LYS A 164 16.18 -27.56 16.70
N ILE A 165 15.78 -26.87 15.64
CA ILE A 165 14.58 -27.18 14.84
C ILE A 165 14.91 -28.34 13.89
N LEU A 166 14.05 -29.36 13.87
CA LEU A 166 14.20 -30.50 12.94
C LEU A 166 13.96 -30.06 11.49
N LEU A 167 14.76 -30.56 10.55
CA LEU A 167 14.66 -30.18 9.13
C LEU A 167 13.36 -30.70 8.50
N GLU A 168 12.87 -31.85 8.96
CA GLU A 168 11.55 -32.42 8.67
C GLU A 168 10.42 -31.47 9.09
N ASP A 169 10.50 -30.89 10.28
CA ASP A 169 9.50 -29.94 10.80
C ASP A 169 9.54 -28.62 10.02
N ALA A 170 10.74 -28.09 9.73
CA ALA A 170 10.93 -26.94 8.86
C ALA A 170 10.43 -27.17 7.42
N MET A 171 10.56 -28.39 6.89
CA MET A 171 9.95 -28.80 5.62
C MET A 171 8.41 -28.88 5.72
N SER A 172 7.87 -29.36 6.84
CA SER A 172 6.42 -29.52 7.04
C SER A 172 5.65 -28.19 7.01
N VAL A 173 6.30 -27.09 7.41
CA VAL A 173 5.80 -25.71 7.31
C VAL A 173 6.25 -24.98 6.04
N GLY A 174 6.92 -25.69 5.12
CA GLY A 174 7.34 -25.16 3.83
C GLY A 174 8.52 -24.19 3.87
N ALA A 175 9.30 -24.15 4.96
CA ALA A 175 10.56 -23.39 5.01
C ALA A 175 11.70 -24.10 4.27
N LEU A 176 11.73 -25.44 4.31
CA LEU A 176 12.63 -26.28 3.53
C LEU A 176 11.87 -27.08 2.46
N LYS A 177 12.62 -27.60 1.50
CA LYS A 177 12.23 -28.56 0.45
C LYS A 177 13.27 -29.67 0.40
N LYS A 178 12.98 -30.72 -0.39
CA LYS A 178 13.97 -31.73 -0.78
C LYS A 178 14.18 -31.76 -2.28
N ASP A 179 15.39 -32.12 -2.69
CA ASP A 179 15.80 -32.24 -4.08
C ASP A 179 15.53 -33.67 -4.64
N LYS A 180 16.16 -34.05 -5.76
CA LYS A 180 16.08 -35.42 -6.32
C LYS A 180 16.89 -36.44 -5.52
N ASN A 181 17.94 -36.01 -4.84
CA ASN A 181 18.81 -36.82 -3.99
C ASN A 181 18.29 -36.97 -2.55
N ASN A 182 17.10 -36.42 -2.24
CA ASN A 182 16.48 -36.37 -0.91
C ASN A 182 17.24 -35.49 0.12
N GLU A 183 18.13 -34.61 -0.38
CA GLU A 183 18.86 -33.60 0.41
C GLU A 183 17.97 -32.37 0.66
N PHE A 184 18.14 -31.73 1.81
CA PHE A 184 17.36 -30.55 2.21
C PHE A 184 17.93 -29.26 1.60
N TYR A 185 17.04 -28.39 1.10
CA TYR A 185 17.39 -27.02 0.69
C TYR A 185 16.30 -26.01 1.05
N ALA A 186 16.66 -24.73 1.17
CA ALA A 186 15.71 -23.68 1.57
C ALA A 186 14.64 -23.40 0.50
N SER A 187 13.40 -23.17 0.93
CA SER A 187 12.30 -22.82 0.02
C SER A 187 12.53 -21.52 -0.75
N PHE A 188 13.32 -20.62 -0.19
CA PHE A 188 13.67 -19.29 -0.71
C PHE A 188 15.19 -19.12 -0.61
N ILE A 189 15.81 -18.74 -1.73
CA ILE A 189 17.26 -18.57 -1.87
C ILE A 189 17.45 -17.34 -2.78
N TRP A 190 18.29 -16.38 -2.37
CA TRP A 190 18.54 -15.09 -3.04
C TRP A 190 17.26 -14.33 -3.43
N ARG A 191 16.39 -14.07 -2.43
CA ARG A 191 15.06 -13.46 -2.60
C ARG A 191 14.69 -12.49 -1.47
N ILE A 192 14.10 -11.36 -1.84
CA ILE A 192 13.33 -10.51 -0.92
C ILE A 192 12.08 -11.29 -0.49
N THR A 193 11.83 -11.39 0.81
CA THR A 193 10.72 -12.15 1.39
C THR A 193 9.58 -11.26 1.87
N PHE A 194 8.36 -11.72 1.62
CA PHE A 194 7.08 -11.08 1.95
C PHE A 194 6.30 -12.02 2.88
N PRO A 195 6.31 -11.84 4.21
CA PRO A 195 5.63 -12.77 5.12
C PRO A 195 4.12 -12.80 4.89
N ILE A 196 3.55 -14.01 4.81
CA ILE A 196 2.12 -14.24 4.57
C ILE A 196 1.47 -14.74 5.85
N TYR A 197 0.58 -13.90 6.37
CA TYR A 197 -0.20 -14.17 7.56
C TYR A 197 -1.57 -14.76 7.21
N ASP A 198 -2.08 -15.63 8.08
CA ASP A 198 -3.47 -16.09 8.01
C ASP A 198 -4.44 -15.10 8.69
N HIS A 199 -5.72 -15.45 8.71
CA HIS A 199 -6.77 -14.63 9.33
C HIS A 199 -6.71 -14.49 10.86
N LYS A 200 -5.81 -15.23 11.54
CA LYS A 200 -5.53 -15.16 12.98
C LYS A 200 -4.16 -14.50 13.28
N ASP A 201 -3.55 -13.86 12.29
CA ASP A 201 -2.20 -13.27 12.35
C ASP A 201 -1.08 -14.29 12.61
N LEU A 202 -1.32 -15.58 12.34
CA LEU A 202 -0.25 -16.57 12.33
C LEU A 202 0.55 -16.43 11.03
N LEU A 203 1.88 -16.34 11.13
CA LEU A 203 2.76 -16.44 9.97
C LEU A 203 2.72 -17.88 9.43
N VAL A 204 2.22 -18.06 8.21
CA VAL A 204 1.98 -19.38 7.60
C VAL A 204 2.80 -19.65 6.35
N GLY A 205 3.44 -18.64 5.76
CA GLY A 205 4.36 -18.82 4.62
C GLY A 205 4.98 -17.50 4.18
N PHE A 206 5.64 -17.50 3.02
CA PHE A 206 6.24 -16.31 2.42
C PHE A 206 5.94 -16.23 0.91
N GLY A 207 5.87 -15.00 0.39
CA GLY A 207 6.23 -14.69 -0.98
C GLY A 207 7.73 -14.40 -1.08
N GLY A 208 8.33 -14.65 -2.23
CA GLY A 208 9.77 -14.46 -2.46
C GLY A 208 10.06 -13.89 -3.84
N ARG A 209 10.52 -12.64 -3.93
CA ARG A 209 10.94 -12.00 -5.18
C ARG A 209 12.45 -12.14 -5.38
N THR A 210 12.90 -12.66 -6.51
CA THR A 210 14.33 -12.66 -6.84
C THR A 210 14.75 -11.38 -7.56
N LEU A 211 16.00 -11.00 -7.37
CA LEU A 211 16.66 -9.88 -8.06
C LEU A 211 17.37 -10.34 -9.34
N ASN A 212 17.66 -11.64 -9.48
CA ASN A 212 18.38 -12.19 -10.62
C ASN A 212 17.45 -12.23 -11.86
N PRO A 213 17.75 -11.48 -12.94
CA PRO A 213 16.89 -11.41 -14.13
C PRO A 213 16.83 -12.73 -14.91
N ASN A 214 17.81 -13.61 -14.74
CA ASN A 214 17.89 -14.89 -15.45
C ASN A 214 16.98 -15.97 -14.84
N VAL A 215 16.37 -15.71 -13.67
CA VAL A 215 15.46 -16.65 -13.01
C VAL A 215 14.02 -16.37 -13.47
N ALA A 216 13.50 -17.22 -14.35
CA ALA A 216 12.20 -17.07 -14.99
C ALA A 216 11.04 -16.79 -14.01
N ALA A 217 11.03 -17.46 -12.85
CA ALA A 217 10.06 -17.24 -11.77
C ALA A 217 10.46 -16.03 -10.89
N LYS A 218 10.14 -14.82 -11.37
CA LYS A 218 10.34 -13.53 -10.66
C LYS A 218 9.83 -13.58 -9.21
N TYR A 219 8.61 -14.06 -9.02
CA TYR A 219 8.04 -14.40 -7.71
C TYR A 219 7.87 -15.91 -7.55
N VAL A 220 8.02 -16.38 -6.32
CA VAL A 220 7.58 -17.72 -5.86
C VAL A 220 6.89 -17.57 -4.52
N ASN A 221 6.02 -18.51 -4.17
CA ASN A 221 5.33 -18.55 -2.87
C ASN A 221 5.77 -19.82 -2.13
N SER A 222 5.49 -19.90 -0.82
CA SER A 222 5.66 -21.13 -0.05
C SER A 222 4.94 -22.30 -0.74
N PRO A 223 5.50 -23.54 -0.68
CA PRO A 223 4.77 -24.71 -1.12
C PRO A 223 3.50 -24.89 -0.26
N GLN A 224 2.47 -25.50 -0.84
CA GLN A 224 1.28 -25.96 -0.11
C GLN A 224 1.73 -26.84 1.05
N ASN A 225 1.35 -26.49 2.29
CA ASN A 225 1.87 -27.14 3.49
C ASN A 225 0.83 -27.18 4.62
N ILE A 226 1.22 -27.61 5.82
CA ILE A 226 0.27 -27.81 6.95
C ILE A 226 -0.32 -26.50 7.53
N LEU A 227 0.32 -25.36 7.24
CA LEU A 227 -0.10 -24.01 7.63
C LEU A 227 -0.64 -23.21 6.43
N PHE A 228 -0.07 -23.39 5.24
CA PHE A 228 -0.33 -22.58 4.05
C PHE A 228 -1.26 -23.26 3.02
N ASP A 229 -2.44 -22.65 2.80
CA ASP A 229 -3.30 -22.91 1.64
C ASP A 229 -3.52 -21.63 0.83
N LYS A 230 -2.80 -21.52 -0.30
CA LYS A 230 -2.89 -20.34 -1.19
C LYS A 230 -4.26 -20.12 -1.83
N SER A 231 -5.17 -21.10 -1.72
CA SER A 231 -6.56 -20.97 -2.19
C SER A 231 -7.49 -20.37 -1.14
N ARG A 232 -7.01 -20.06 0.07
CA ARG A 232 -7.81 -19.51 1.20
C ARG A 232 -7.28 -18.20 1.77
N ILE A 233 -6.04 -17.84 1.45
CA ILE A 233 -5.28 -16.78 2.13
C ILE A 233 -5.04 -15.63 1.15
N PHE A 234 -5.28 -14.40 1.62
CA PHE A 234 -4.80 -13.20 0.95
C PHE A 234 -3.57 -12.63 1.67
N TYR A 235 -2.60 -12.10 0.93
CA TYR A 235 -1.53 -11.29 1.50
C TYR A 235 -2.07 -9.97 2.07
N ALA A 236 -1.40 -9.42 3.08
CA ALA A 236 -1.77 -8.22 3.85
C ALA A 236 -3.11 -8.30 4.62
N PHE A 237 -3.79 -9.46 4.64
CA PHE A 237 -5.08 -9.59 5.33
C PHE A 237 -5.01 -9.26 6.83
N ASN A 238 -3.94 -9.68 7.51
CA ASN A 238 -3.69 -9.39 8.93
C ASN A 238 -3.76 -7.89 9.28
N ILE A 239 -3.13 -7.05 8.45
CA ILE A 239 -3.14 -5.58 8.64
C ILE A 239 -4.36 -4.89 8.02
N ALA A 240 -5.04 -5.53 7.06
CA ALA A 240 -6.19 -4.96 6.37
C ALA A 240 -7.53 -5.25 7.07
N LYS A 241 -7.64 -6.36 7.81
CA LYS A 241 -8.91 -6.89 8.35
C LYS A 241 -9.72 -5.90 9.16
N GLU A 242 -9.08 -5.04 9.96
CA GLU A 242 -9.78 -4.00 10.72
C GLU A 242 -10.44 -2.97 9.80
N ASN A 243 -9.71 -2.49 8.80
CA ASN A 243 -10.22 -1.49 7.87
C ASN A 243 -11.32 -2.10 6.97
N ILE A 244 -11.18 -3.38 6.62
CA ILE A 244 -12.22 -4.15 5.91
C ILE A 244 -13.50 -4.26 6.78
N ALA A 245 -13.36 -4.58 8.07
CA ALA A 245 -14.49 -4.65 9.00
C ALA A 245 -15.16 -3.29 9.22
N LYS A 246 -14.36 -2.22 9.36
CA LYS A 246 -14.80 -0.83 9.58
C LYS A 246 -15.49 -0.23 8.34
N LYS A 247 -14.96 -0.47 7.13
CA LYS A 247 -15.51 0.05 5.87
C LYS A 247 -16.59 -0.83 5.23
N LYS A 248 -16.66 -2.11 5.58
CA LYS A 248 -17.42 -3.14 4.84
C LYS A 248 -17.01 -3.24 3.36
N GLU A 249 -15.72 -3.07 3.11
CA GLU A 249 -15.14 -3.02 1.76
C GLU A 249 -13.73 -3.64 1.77
N MET A 250 -13.45 -4.54 0.83
CA MET A 250 -12.16 -5.18 0.59
C MET A 250 -11.69 -4.85 -0.83
N ILE A 251 -10.52 -4.24 -0.97
CA ILE A 251 -9.86 -4.08 -2.27
C ILE A 251 -8.99 -5.33 -2.49
N VAL A 252 -9.09 -5.97 -3.66
CA VAL A 252 -8.33 -7.17 -3.99
C VAL A 252 -7.49 -6.90 -5.25
N CYS A 253 -6.19 -7.16 -5.16
CA CYS A 253 -5.20 -7.01 -6.23
C CYS A 253 -4.39 -8.30 -6.45
N GLU A 254 -3.48 -8.32 -7.43
CA GLU A 254 -2.77 -9.53 -7.83
C GLU A 254 -1.40 -9.73 -7.16
N GLY A 255 -0.65 -8.66 -6.91
CA GLY A 255 0.72 -8.74 -6.39
C GLY A 255 0.92 -8.21 -4.97
N TYR A 256 2.00 -8.69 -4.34
CA TYR A 256 2.48 -8.23 -3.04
C TYR A 256 2.74 -6.71 -3.03
N MET A 257 3.35 -6.19 -4.10
CA MET A 257 3.72 -4.78 -4.22
C MET A 257 2.50 -3.88 -4.34
N ASP A 258 1.41 -4.39 -4.92
CA ASP A 258 0.20 -3.63 -5.21
C ASP A 258 -0.62 -3.46 -3.94
N ALA A 259 -0.71 -4.49 -3.10
CA ALA A 259 -1.23 -4.37 -1.74
C ALA A 259 -0.41 -3.36 -0.90
N ILE A 260 0.93 -3.41 -0.99
CA ILE A 260 1.80 -2.43 -0.32
C ILE A 260 1.52 -1.00 -0.84
N ALA A 261 1.43 -0.83 -2.15
CA ALA A 261 1.16 0.46 -2.79
C ALA A 261 -0.23 1.02 -2.41
N PHE A 262 -1.28 0.19 -2.38
CA PHE A 262 -2.60 0.57 -1.88
C PHE A 262 -2.53 1.07 -0.44
N HIS A 263 -1.89 0.32 0.46
CA HIS A 263 -1.71 0.75 1.85
C HIS A 263 -0.90 2.04 1.98
N LYS A 264 0.16 2.22 1.17
CA LYS A 264 0.96 3.46 1.11
C LYS A 264 0.14 4.65 0.62
N ALA A 265 -0.79 4.42 -0.31
CA ALA A 265 -1.75 5.39 -0.80
C ALA A 265 -2.99 5.58 0.12
N GLY A 266 -3.00 5.00 1.33
CA GLY A 266 -4.07 5.16 2.32
C GLY A 266 -5.21 4.13 2.25
N PHE A 267 -5.24 3.28 1.22
CA PHE A 267 -6.21 2.20 1.04
C PHE A 267 -5.87 0.99 1.90
N ASN A 268 -5.86 1.17 3.22
CA ASN A 268 -5.49 0.15 4.21
C ASN A 268 -6.51 -1.01 4.34
N ASN A 269 -7.47 -1.13 3.42
CA ASN A 269 -8.40 -2.25 3.28
C ASN A 269 -8.09 -3.10 2.02
N ALA A 270 -6.87 -3.02 1.49
CA ALA A 270 -6.42 -3.79 0.32
C ALA A 270 -5.68 -5.07 0.71
N VAL A 271 -5.86 -6.12 -0.10
CA VAL A 271 -5.23 -7.43 0.06
C VAL A 271 -4.88 -8.01 -1.32
N ALA A 272 -3.90 -8.93 -1.40
CA ALA A 272 -3.53 -9.56 -2.68
C ALA A 272 -3.81 -11.07 -2.72
N VAL A 273 -4.23 -11.58 -3.88
CA VAL A 273 -4.31 -13.03 -4.14
C VAL A 273 -2.91 -13.62 -4.39
N LEU A 274 -2.72 -14.91 -4.07
CA LEU A 274 -1.39 -15.51 -3.98
C LEU A 274 -0.95 -16.23 -5.26
N GLY A 275 -0.81 -15.46 -6.36
CA GLY A 275 -0.35 -15.98 -7.66
C GLY A 275 -1.36 -16.89 -8.38
N THR A 276 -2.63 -16.76 -8.03
CA THR A 276 -3.78 -17.40 -8.69
C THR A 276 -4.99 -16.47 -8.58
N ALA A 277 -5.92 -16.53 -9.53
CA ALA A 277 -7.19 -15.79 -9.42
C ALA A 277 -7.99 -16.19 -8.16
N LEU A 278 -8.95 -15.34 -7.78
CA LEU A 278 -9.86 -15.59 -6.65
C LEU A 278 -10.57 -16.95 -6.80
N THR A 279 -10.80 -17.65 -5.67
CA THR A 279 -11.38 -19.01 -5.64
C THR A 279 -12.60 -19.08 -4.72
N GLU A 280 -13.46 -20.09 -4.91
CA GLU A 280 -14.61 -20.39 -4.03
C GLU A 280 -14.18 -20.51 -2.55
N ASN A 281 -12.96 -20.97 -2.27
CA ASN A 281 -12.40 -21.14 -0.92
C ASN A 281 -12.10 -19.81 -0.18
N HIS A 282 -11.98 -18.67 -0.87
CA HIS A 282 -11.80 -17.34 -0.25
C HIS A 282 -13.14 -16.73 0.21
N LEU A 283 -14.26 -17.11 -0.41
CA LEU A 283 -15.56 -16.47 -0.22
C LEU A 283 -16.10 -16.52 1.23
N PRO A 284 -15.84 -17.58 2.04
CA PRO A 284 -16.20 -17.58 3.46
C PRO A 284 -15.50 -16.48 4.26
N LEU A 285 -14.27 -16.09 3.90
CA LEU A 285 -13.54 -15.02 4.59
C LEU A 285 -14.08 -13.63 4.22
N ILE A 286 -14.42 -13.41 2.94
CA ILE A 286 -15.09 -12.18 2.49
C ILE A 286 -16.45 -12.02 3.17
N ARG A 287 -17.28 -13.07 3.16
CA ARG A 287 -18.62 -13.09 3.78
C ARG A 287 -18.58 -12.87 5.29
N ARG A 288 -17.59 -13.42 6.00
CA ARG A 288 -17.37 -13.25 7.46
C ARG A 288 -17.25 -11.78 7.87
N TYR A 289 -16.73 -10.93 6.98
CA TYR A 289 -16.57 -9.49 7.21
C TYR A 289 -17.74 -8.66 6.65
N GLU A 290 -18.66 -9.28 5.90
CA GLU A 290 -19.72 -8.63 5.12
C GLU A 290 -19.18 -7.60 4.13
N ALA A 291 -18.00 -7.87 3.56
CA ALA A 291 -17.28 -6.92 2.73
C ALA A 291 -17.76 -6.94 1.27
N LYS A 292 -18.06 -5.75 0.72
CA LYS A 292 -18.12 -5.54 -0.73
C LYS A 292 -16.71 -5.64 -1.31
N VAL A 293 -16.57 -6.19 -2.52
CA VAL A 293 -15.23 -6.43 -3.12
C VAL A 293 -14.95 -5.47 -4.27
N ILE A 294 -13.86 -4.70 -4.18
CA ILE A 294 -13.32 -3.97 -5.32
C ILE A 294 -12.16 -4.78 -5.92
N LEU A 295 -12.36 -5.32 -7.12
CA LEU A 295 -11.29 -5.94 -7.90
C LEU A 295 -10.49 -4.83 -8.59
N CYS A 296 -9.19 -4.73 -8.29
CA CYS A 296 -8.28 -3.78 -8.95
C CYS A 296 -7.00 -4.53 -9.34
N PHE A 297 -7.03 -5.10 -10.54
CA PHE A 297 -6.06 -6.06 -11.09
C PHE A 297 -5.21 -5.40 -12.19
N ASP A 298 -4.19 -6.11 -12.68
CA ASP A 298 -3.23 -5.54 -13.63
C ASP A 298 -3.87 -5.24 -14.99
N ASN A 299 -3.40 -4.18 -15.64
CA ASN A 299 -3.89 -3.66 -16.92
C ASN A 299 -3.29 -4.41 -18.12
N ASP A 300 -3.29 -5.74 -18.05
CA ASP A 300 -2.92 -6.63 -19.14
C ASP A 300 -3.97 -7.73 -19.35
N GLU A 301 -3.75 -8.61 -20.33
CA GLU A 301 -4.72 -9.67 -20.62
C GLU A 301 -4.81 -10.73 -19.50
N ALA A 302 -3.75 -10.96 -18.72
CA ALA A 302 -3.79 -11.88 -17.59
C ALA A 302 -4.63 -11.30 -16.44
N GLY A 303 -4.40 -10.03 -16.08
CA GLY A 303 -5.14 -9.33 -15.03
C GLY A 303 -6.60 -9.10 -15.38
N LEU A 304 -6.90 -8.66 -16.62
CA LEU A 304 -8.29 -8.58 -17.11
C LEU A 304 -8.99 -9.95 -17.08
N ASN A 305 -8.31 -11.05 -17.42
CA ASN A 305 -8.88 -12.40 -17.34
C ASN A 305 -8.97 -12.94 -15.90
N ALA A 306 -8.11 -12.51 -14.98
CA ALA A 306 -8.24 -12.79 -13.56
C ALA A 306 -9.42 -12.01 -12.94
N ALA A 307 -9.62 -10.74 -13.33
CA ALA A 307 -10.76 -9.92 -12.93
C ALA A 307 -12.08 -10.48 -13.49
N THR A 308 -12.09 -10.90 -14.76
CA THR A 308 -13.27 -11.51 -15.42
C THR A 308 -13.72 -12.77 -14.67
N ARG A 309 -12.79 -13.66 -14.28
CA ARG A 309 -13.08 -14.85 -13.47
C ARG A 309 -13.56 -14.50 -12.05
N SER A 310 -12.93 -13.51 -11.43
CA SER A 310 -13.25 -13.10 -10.06
C SER A 310 -14.61 -12.41 -9.96
N ALA A 311 -14.97 -11.59 -10.96
CA ALA A 311 -16.27 -10.92 -11.03
C ALA A 311 -17.42 -11.92 -11.19
N PHE A 312 -17.29 -12.89 -12.11
CA PHE A 312 -18.22 -14.02 -12.24
C PHE A 312 -18.38 -14.79 -10.92
N LEU A 313 -17.26 -15.14 -10.28
CA LEU A 313 -17.25 -15.89 -9.02
C LEU A 313 -18.02 -15.15 -7.92
N LEU A 314 -17.74 -13.85 -7.73
CA LEU A 314 -18.35 -13.03 -6.69
C LEU A 314 -19.86 -12.82 -6.91
N SER A 315 -20.26 -12.43 -8.12
CA SER A 315 -21.66 -12.13 -8.43
C SER A 315 -22.55 -13.37 -8.36
N THR A 316 -22.12 -14.50 -8.92
CA THR A 316 -22.84 -15.79 -8.81
C THR A 316 -22.92 -16.30 -7.37
N HIS A 317 -22.00 -15.90 -6.50
CA HIS A 317 -22.02 -16.21 -5.07
C HIS A 317 -22.60 -15.09 -4.20
N LYS A 318 -23.38 -14.16 -4.79
CA LYS A 318 -24.11 -13.09 -4.07
C LYS A 318 -23.21 -12.20 -3.22
N ILE A 319 -21.99 -11.92 -3.69
CA ILE A 319 -21.09 -10.94 -3.08
C ILE A 319 -21.09 -9.69 -3.97
N ASP A 320 -21.51 -8.58 -3.38
CA ASP A 320 -21.57 -7.26 -4.00
C ASP A 320 -20.17 -6.66 -4.16
N GLY A 321 -19.98 -5.77 -5.13
CA GLY A 321 -18.66 -5.26 -5.49
C GLY A 321 -18.59 -4.54 -6.82
N LYS A 322 -17.36 -4.31 -7.29
CA LYS A 322 -17.05 -3.64 -8.55
C LYS A 322 -15.64 -3.96 -9.06
N VAL A 323 -15.37 -3.66 -10.33
CA VAL A 323 -14.06 -3.75 -10.98
C VAL A 323 -13.54 -2.35 -11.27
N ALA A 324 -12.47 -1.97 -10.59
CA ALA A 324 -11.72 -0.75 -10.86
C ALA A 324 -10.71 -1.04 -11.97
N LEU A 325 -11.01 -0.56 -13.18
CA LEU A 325 -10.11 -0.70 -14.33
C LEU A 325 -9.04 0.39 -14.29
N LEU A 326 -7.79 0.00 -14.47
CA LEU A 326 -6.65 0.92 -14.42
C LEU A 326 -6.51 1.69 -15.74
N GLU A 327 -6.64 3.01 -15.68
CA GLU A 327 -6.38 3.88 -16.82
C GLU A 327 -4.99 4.52 -16.74
N GLY A 328 -4.16 4.37 -17.77
CA GLY A 328 -2.88 5.09 -17.89
C GLY A 328 -1.73 4.58 -17.00
N GLY A 329 -1.85 3.39 -16.41
CA GLY A 329 -0.76 2.65 -15.74
C GLY A 329 -0.94 1.14 -15.90
N LYS A 330 0.11 0.36 -15.64
CA LYS A 330 0.09 -1.11 -15.73
C LYS A 330 -0.46 -1.77 -14.47
N ASP A 331 0.13 -1.43 -13.32
CA ASP A 331 -0.18 -2.00 -12.01
C ASP A 331 -0.49 -0.86 -11.02
N PRO A 332 -1.18 -1.11 -9.89
CA PRO A 332 -1.45 -0.08 -8.88
C PRO A 332 -0.16 0.52 -8.30
N ALA A 333 0.93 -0.24 -8.24
CA ALA A 333 2.22 0.25 -7.75
C ALA A 333 2.85 1.30 -8.68
N GLU A 334 2.71 1.20 -9.99
CA GLU A 334 3.19 2.16 -10.99
C GLU A 334 2.41 3.49 -10.89
N LEU A 335 1.09 3.43 -10.68
CA LEU A 335 0.28 4.63 -10.42
C LEU A 335 0.70 5.34 -9.13
N VAL A 336 0.92 4.60 -8.03
CA VAL A 336 1.37 5.18 -6.76
C VAL A 336 2.79 5.73 -6.87
N ALA A 337 3.71 5.03 -7.54
CA ALA A 337 5.08 5.50 -7.77
C ALA A 337 5.12 6.79 -8.63
N ASN A 338 4.19 6.93 -9.57
CA ASN A 338 4.00 8.16 -10.36
C ASN A 338 3.23 9.27 -9.60
N ASN A 339 2.98 9.12 -8.29
CA ASN A 339 2.23 10.05 -7.43
C ASN A 339 0.75 10.23 -7.83
N GLN A 340 0.15 9.24 -8.51
CA GLN A 340 -1.22 9.33 -9.05
C GLN A 340 -2.30 8.76 -8.10
N SER A 341 -2.05 8.75 -6.78
CA SER A 341 -2.96 8.19 -5.76
C SER A 341 -4.38 8.78 -5.79
N ALA A 342 -4.53 10.06 -6.15
CA ALA A 342 -5.86 10.68 -6.34
C ALA A 342 -6.61 10.11 -7.57
N LYS A 343 -5.89 9.72 -8.64
CA LYS A 343 -6.47 8.99 -9.76
C LYS A 343 -6.90 7.59 -9.31
N LEU A 344 -6.06 6.91 -8.53
CA LEU A 344 -6.38 5.59 -7.98
C LEU A 344 -7.65 5.62 -7.11
N HIS A 345 -7.83 6.66 -6.26
CA HIS A 345 -9.07 6.91 -5.52
C HIS A 345 -10.27 7.01 -6.48
N THR A 346 -10.15 7.84 -7.52
CA THR A 346 -11.21 8.07 -8.51
C THR A 346 -11.59 6.80 -9.27
N LEU A 347 -10.62 5.93 -9.59
CA LEU A 347 -10.84 4.66 -10.29
C LEU A 347 -11.49 3.61 -9.37
N LEU A 348 -11.09 3.54 -8.09
CA LEU A 348 -11.74 2.69 -7.10
C LEU A 348 -13.19 3.13 -6.84
N GLU A 349 -13.45 4.44 -6.74
CA GLU A 349 -14.80 4.99 -6.58
C GLU A 349 -15.68 4.66 -7.78
N LYS A 350 -15.24 5.00 -9.01
CA LYS A 350 -15.97 4.81 -10.27
C LYS A 350 -15.99 3.38 -10.81
N GLY A 351 -15.44 2.41 -10.07
CA GLY A 351 -15.36 1.01 -10.51
C GLY A 351 -16.71 0.47 -11.01
N MET A 352 -16.66 -0.26 -12.13
CA MET A 352 -17.81 -0.82 -12.84
C MET A 352 -18.42 -1.99 -12.07
N ASP A 353 -19.74 -2.14 -12.03
CA ASP A 353 -20.39 -3.29 -11.39
C ASP A 353 -19.84 -4.63 -11.90
N LEU A 354 -19.80 -5.66 -11.04
CA LEU A 354 -19.25 -6.98 -11.35
C LEU A 354 -20.00 -7.66 -12.51
N GLY A 355 -21.33 -7.51 -12.57
CA GLY A 355 -22.16 -8.09 -13.62
C GLY A 355 -22.10 -7.31 -14.91
N GLU A 356 -22.15 -5.98 -14.87
CA GLU A 356 -21.91 -5.12 -16.02
C GLU A 356 -20.54 -5.40 -16.66
N PHE A 357 -19.48 -5.49 -15.84
CA PHE A 357 -18.14 -5.82 -16.32
C PHE A 357 -18.12 -7.20 -17.00
N TYR A 358 -18.68 -8.23 -16.36
CA TYR A 358 -18.70 -9.58 -16.94
C TYR A 358 -19.52 -9.65 -18.24
N ILE A 359 -20.67 -8.96 -18.31
CA ILE A 359 -21.50 -8.84 -19.52
C ILE A 359 -20.73 -8.15 -20.65
N ARG A 360 -20.03 -7.05 -20.36
CA ARG A 360 -19.17 -6.36 -21.35
C ARG A 360 -18.00 -7.22 -21.81
N ARG A 361 -17.42 -8.05 -20.93
CA ARG A 361 -16.39 -9.03 -21.30
C ARG A 361 -16.92 -10.13 -22.22
N ILE A 362 -18.13 -10.67 -21.97
CA ILE A 362 -18.80 -11.58 -22.91
C ILE A 362 -18.95 -10.91 -24.29
N LEU A 363 -19.50 -9.69 -24.33
CA LEU A 363 -19.76 -8.97 -25.58
C LEU A 363 -18.50 -8.66 -26.38
N SER A 364 -17.36 -8.45 -25.72
CA SER A 364 -16.07 -8.17 -26.39
C SER A 364 -15.54 -9.32 -27.26
N SER A 365 -16.14 -10.51 -27.19
CA SER A 365 -15.82 -11.66 -28.05
C SER A 365 -16.73 -11.83 -29.28
N PHE A 366 -17.65 -10.89 -29.56
CA PHE A 366 -18.65 -11.01 -30.63
C PHE A 366 -18.71 -9.77 -31.55
N SER A 367 -18.94 -10.00 -32.84
CA SER A 367 -19.19 -8.92 -33.82
C SER A 367 -20.63 -8.44 -33.71
N LEU A 368 -20.87 -7.35 -32.98
CA LEU A 368 -22.23 -6.84 -32.72
C LEU A 368 -22.93 -6.24 -33.95
N ASN A 369 -22.28 -6.23 -35.13
CA ASN A 369 -22.91 -5.94 -36.41
C ASN A 369 -23.63 -7.17 -37.01
N SER A 370 -23.32 -8.38 -36.56
CA SER A 370 -23.90 -9.64 -37.01
C SER A 370 -25.08 -10.03 -36.13
N ALA A 371 -26.28 -10.18 -36.71
CA ALA A 371 -27.47 -10.60 -35.97
C ALA A 371 -27.31 -11.99 -35.32
N LEU A 372 -26.58 -12.90 -35.99
CA LEU A 372 -26.28 -14.23 -35.47
C LEU A 372 -25.30 -14.17 -34.28
N ASP A 373 -24.38 -13.21 -34.25
CA ASP A 373 -23.45 -13.06 -33.13
C ASP A 373 -24.06 -12.26 -31.97
N LYS A 374 -24.99 -11.33 -32.23
CA LYS A 374 -25.88 -10.76 -31.19
C LYS A 374 -26.65 -11.87 -30.47
N GLN A 375 -27.20 -12.84 -31.21
CA GLN A 375 -27.92 -13.98 -30.64
C GLN A 375 -27.01 -14.86 -29.76
N LYS A 376 -25.83 -15.26 -30.25
CA LYS A 376 -24.84 -16.02 -29.44
C LYS A 376 -24.38 -15.25 -28.19
N ALA A 377 -24.20 -13.93 -28.31
CA ALA A 377 -23.83 -13.08 -27.18
C ALA A 377 -24.95 -13.04 -26.13
N LEU A 378 -26.20 -12.86 -26.55
CA LEU A 378 -27.37 -12.91 -25.66
C LEU A 378 -27.49 -14.28 -24.96
N GLU A 379 -27.30 -15.39 -25.67
CA GLU A 379 -27.29 -16.73 -25.08
C GLU A 379 -26.19 -16.92 -24.03
N ASN A 380 -25.01 -16.32 -24.22
CA ASN A 380 -23.92 -16.37 -23.26
C ASN A 380 -24.17 -15.45 -22.04
N ILE A 381 -24.79 -14.29 -22.26
CA ILE A 381 -25.28 -13.42 -21.17
C ILE A 381 -26.35 -14.16 -20.36
N GLN A 382 -27.30 -14.85 -21.00
CA GLN A 382 -28.35 -15.64 -20.36
C GLN A 382 -27.79 -16.78 -19.50
N LYS A 383 -26.80 -17.55 -20.01
CA LYS A 383 -26.10 -18.58 -19.22
C LYS A 383 -25.52 -18.03 -17.92
N TYR A 384 -25.12 -16.77 -17.90
CA TYR A 384 -24.66 -16.06 -16.70
C TYR A 384 -25.83 -15.53 -15.86
N THR A 385 -26.75 -14.74 -16.40
CA THR A 385 -27.82 -14.09 -15.61
C THR A 385 -28.81 -15.09 -15.03
N PHE A 386 -29.02 -16.25 -15.66
CA PHE A 386 -29.80 -17.37 -15.10
C PHE A 386 -29.17 -18.02 -13.85
N SER A 387 -27.94 -17.64 -13.47
CA SER A 387 -27.29 -18.05 -12.21
C SER A 387 -27.29 -16.96 -11.13
N LEU A 388 -27.89 -15.80 -11.41
CA LEU A 388 -28.05 -14.69 -10.46
C LEU A 388 -29.46 -14.70 -9.82
N GLU A 389 -29.65 -13.87 -8.80
CA GLU A 389 -30.98 -13.61 -8.25
C GLU A 389 -31.87 -12.89 -9.28
N PRO A 390 -33.19 -13.22 -9.39
CA PRO A 390 -34.04 -12.70 -10.46
C PRO A 390 -34.09 -11.17 -10.56
N LEU A 391 -34.07 -10.46 -9.43
CA LEU A 391 -34.05 -8.99 -9.43
C LEU A 391 -32.73 -8.43 -10.02
N VAL A 392 -31.60 -9.05 -9.67
CA VAL A 392 -30.26 -8.66 -10.14
C VAL A 392 -30.09 -8.99 -11.63
N ALA A 393 -30.60 -10.15 -12.07
CA ALA A 393 -30.66 -10.51 -13.48
C ALA A 393 -31.50 -9.51 -14.30
N SER A 394 -32.68 -9.13 -13.79
CA SER A 394 -33.57 -8.15 -14.44
C SER A 394 -32.98 -6.74 -14.53
N SER A 395 -32.18 -6.29 -13.57
CA SER A 395 -31.55 -4.96 -13.64
C SER A 395 -30.58 -4.77 -14.82
N TYR A 396 -30.09 -5.86 -15.44
CA TYR A 396 -29.25 -5.76 -16.63
C TYR A 396 -30.02 -5.67 -17.96
N VAL A 397 -31.36 -5.77 -17.98
CA VAL A 397 -32.14 -5.81 -19.25
C VAL A 397 -31.87 -4.57 -20.11
N GLY A 398 -31.98 -3.37 -19.55
CA GLY A 398 -31.72 -2.11 -20.27
C GLY A 398 -30.24 -1.93 -20.68
N LEU A 399 -29.30 -2.46 -19.87
CA LEU A 399 -27.88 -2.49 -20.23
C LEU A 399 -27.64 -3.38 -21.46
N VAL A 400 -28.17 -4.60 -21.44
CA VAL A 400 -28.02 -5.59 -22.52
C VAL A 400 -28.73 -5.11 -23.80
N SER A 401 -29.91 -4.51 -23.67
CA SER A 401 -30.64 -3.82 -24.76
C SER A 401 -29.79 -2.74 -25.42
N LYS A 402 -29.24 -1.82 -24.63
CA LYS A 402 -28.39 -0.73 -25.10
C LYS A 402 -27.09 -1.22 -25.76
N LEU A 403 -26.48 -2.29 -25.23
CA LEU A 403 -25.22 -2.83 -25.75
C LEU A 403 -25.41 -3.70 -27.00
N LEU A 404 -26.51 -4.47 -27.10
CA LEU A 404 -26.84 -5.24 -28.29
C LEU A 404 -27.53 -4.40 -29.37
N GLY A 405 -28.14 -3.27 -29.03
CA GLY A 405 -28.97 -2.48 -29.93
C GLY A 405 -30.19 -3.27 -30.43
N VAL A 406 -31.02 -3.72 -29.50
CA VAL A 406 -32.29 -4.46 -29.72
C VAL A 406 -33.34 -4.02 -28.69
N ASP A 407 -34.64 -4.15 -28.99
CA ASP A 407 -35.74 -3.80 -28.06
C ASP A 407 -35.69 -4.69 -26.79
N GLU A 408 -35.93 -4.08 -25.62
CA GLU A 408 -35.92 -4.78 -24.31
C GLU A 408 -36.87 -5.97 -24.24
N LYS A 409 -37.99 -5.95 -24.99
CA LYS A 409 -38.98 -7.04 -25.06
C LYS A 409 -38.40 -8.34 -25.65
N LEU A 410 -37.28 -8.26 -26.36
CA LEU A 410 -36.56 -9.41 -26.93
C LEU A 410 -35.55 -10.01 -25.94
N ILE A 411 -35.34 -9.40 -24.78
CA ILE A 411 -34.31 -9.78 -23.81
C ILE A 411 -34.94 -10.38 -22.56
N VAL A 412 -34.76 -11.70 -22.40
CA VAL A 412 -35.16 -12.44 -21.20
C VAL A 412 -33.89 -12.85 -20.45
N LEU A 413 -33.64 -12.26 -19.28
CA LEU A 413 -32.44 -12.52 -18.46
C LEU A 413 -32.70 -13.39 -17.21
N THR A 414 -33.95 -13.74 -16.92
CA THR A 414 -34.35 -14.58 -15.78
C THR A 414 -34.78 -15.98 -16.23
N SER A 415 -34.57 -16.98 -15.37
CA SER A 415 -34.96 -18.37 -15.62
C SER A 415 -35.81 -18.93 -14.47
N ASN A 416 -36.89 -19.64 -14.81
CA ASN A 416 -37.70 -20.41 -13.86
C ASN A 416 -37.13 -21.81 -13.55
N ARG A 417 -35.88 -22.10 -13.94
CA ARG A 417 -35.21 -23.39 -13.72
C ARG A 417 -33.76 -23.22 -13.26
N LYS A 418 -33.34 -24.05 -12.29
CA LYS A 418 -31.99 -24.04 -11.69
C LYS A 418 -30.91 -24.38 -12.73
N PRO A 419 -29.75 -23.70 -12.73
CA PRO A 419 -28.70 -23.90 -13.74
C PRO A 419 -27.74 -25.06 -13.40
N SER A 420 -27.09 -25.60 -14.44
CA SER A 420 -26.01 -26.61 -14.36
C SER A 420 -24.78 -26.17 -15.18
N LYS A 421 -23.58 -26.56 -14.71
CA LYS A 421 -22.26 -26.29 -15.34
C LYS A 421 -22.04 -27.23 -16.56
N THR A 422 -21.13 -27.08 -17.53
CA THR A 422 -19.92 -26.22 -17.72
C THR A 422 -19.51 -26.19 -19.22
N ILE A 423 -18.91 -25.11 -19.77
CA ILE A 423 -18.23 -25.08 -21.10
C ILE A 423 -17.00 -24.13 -21.06
N ASN A 424 -15.97 -24.33 -21.92
CA ASN A 424 -14.65 -23.65 -21.92
C ASN A 424 -14.29 -22.89 -23.24
N PHE A 425 -13.21 -22.08 -23.17
CA PHE A 425 -12.20 -21.69 -24.22
C PHE A 425 -12.15 -20.26 -24.85
N ASN A 426 -11.01 -19.57 -24.59
CA ASN A 426 -10.03 -18.87 -25.48
C ASN A 426 -10.20 -17.45 -26.15
N THR A 427 -9.04 -16.73 -26.15
CA THR A 427 -8.42 -15.80 -27.15
C THR A 427 -8.71 -14.27 -27.28
N SER A 428 -7.90 -13.43 -26.60
CA SER A 428 -6.82 -12.51 -27.12
C SER A 428 -7.00 -11.09 -27.76
N PHE A 429 -6.12 -10.14 -27.33
CA PHE A 429 -5.53 -8.90 -27.97
C PHE A 429 -5.94 -7.40 -27.59
N GLN A 430 -5.09 -6.71 -26.77
CA GLN A 430 -4.54 -5.28 -26.85
C GLN A 430 -5.47 -3.99 -26.70
N GLN A 431 -5.10 -2.68 -26.49
CA GLN A 431 -3.96 -1.79 -26.00
C GLN A 431 -4.50 -0.28 -25.84
N THR A 432 -3.91 0.89 -25.42
CA THR A 432 -2.58 1.47 -24.92
C THR A 432 -2.68 2.95 -24.35
N GLN A 433 -1.69 3.42 -23.52
CA GLN A 433 -1.12 4.83 -23.35
C GLN A 433 -1.93 6.03 -22.70
N ASN A 434 -1.40 7.21 -22.23
CA ASN A 434 -0.10 7.74 -21.65
C ASN A 434 -0.22 9.23 -21.07
N HIS A 435 0.87 9.83 -20.51
CA HIS A 435 1.23 11.28 -20.20
C HIS A 435 1.16 11.94 -18.76
N ASN A 436 2.04 12.95 -18.48
CA ASN A 436 2.75 13.20 -17.17
C ASN A 436 3.35 14.65 -16.91
N PRO A 437 3.72 15.11 -15.66
CA PRO A 437 4.31 16.45 -15.30
C PRO A 437 5.73 16.46 -14.62
N LYS A 438 6.22 17.58 -13.99
CA LYS A 438 7.69 17.91 -13.91
C LYS A 438 8.39 18.62 -12.69
N SER A 439 7.80 18.97 -11.54
CA SER A 439 8.37 20.05 -10.66
C SER A 439 9.29 19.71 -9.46
N HIS A 440 9.43 18.47 -9.01
CA HIS A 440 10.03 18.15 -7.69
C HIS A 440 11.57 18.03 -7.61
N ILE A 441 12.29 18.22 -8.72
CA ILE A 441 13.66 17.70 -8.88
C ILE A 441 14.74 18.58 -8.21
N THR A 442 14.69 19.89 -8.38
CA THR A 442 15.84 20.80 -8.12
C THR A 442 16.29 20.89 -6.66
N GLU A 443 15.41 20.71 -5.67
CA GLU A 443 15.83 20.71 -4.26
C GLU A 443 16.70 19.49 -3.94
N LEU A 444 16.39 18.34 -4.53
CA LEU A 444 17.10 17.08 -4.29
C LEU A 444 18.47 17.05 -5.00
N GLU A 445 18.60 17.69 -6.17
CA GLU A 445 19.89 17.87 -6.86
C GLU A 445 20.92 18.62 -5.97
N LEU A 446 20.48 19.63 -5.20
CA LEU A 446 21.35 20.39 -4.29
C LEU A 446 21.83 19.56 -3.09
N LEU A 447 20.96 18.71 -2.54
CA LEU A 447 21.32 17.79 -1.46
C LEU A 447 22.32 16.72 -1.95
N ASN A 448 22.21 16.30 -3.21
CA ASN A 448 23.13 15.32 -3.81
C ASN A 448 24.51 15.94 -3.99
N TYR A 449 24.57 17.18 -4.51
CA TYR A 449 25.81 17.94 -4.61
C TYR A 449 26.48 18.13 -3.24
N LEU A 450 25.73 18.51 -2.20
CA LEU A 450 26.26 18.61 -0.83
C LEU A 450 26.81 17.28 -0.31
N LYS A 451 26.06 16.18 -0.48
CA LYS A 451 26.50 14.86 -0.02
C LYS A 451 27.80 14.40 -0.70
N ASN A 452 27.98 14.76 -1.98
CA ASN A 452 29.18 14.39 -2.75
C ASN A 452 30.34 15.39 -2.57
N ASN A 453 30.09 16.59 -2.05
CA ASN A 453 31.09 17.64 -1.81
C ASN A 453 31.11 18.10 -0.33
N PRO A 454 31.65 17.31 0.62
CA PRO A 454 31.76 17.69 2.04
C PRO A 454 32.44 19.04 2.30
N ASN A 455 33.41 19.41 1.47
CA ASN A 455 34.09 20.71 1.50
C ASN A 455 33.14 21.92 1.27
N MET A 456 31.97 21.72 0.67
CA MET A 456 30.98 22.77 0.43
C MET A 456 30.04 23.01 1.63
N HIS A 457 30.11 22.18 2.68
CA HIS A 457 29.19 22.25 3.84
C HIS A 457 29.37 23.54 4.63
N GLU A 458 30.62 23.95 4.92
CA GLU A 458 30.90 25.19 5.65
C GLU A 458 30.44 26.42 4.85
N LEU A 459 30.64 26.43 3.53
CA LEU A 459 30.16 27.49 2.65
C LEU A 459 28.63 27.54 2.63
N PHE A 460 27.95 26.39 2.51
CA PHE A 460 26.49 26.30 2.57
C PHE A 460 25.93 26.86 3.88
N ILE A 461 26.55 26.52 5.02
CA ILE A 461 26.18 27.04 6.35
C ILE A 461 26.39 28.57 6.44
N LYS A 462 27.34 29.15 5.68
CA LYS A 462 27.53 30.62 5.61
C LYS A 462 26.52 31.33 4.69
N ILE A 463 26.06 30.70 3.62
CA ILE A 463 25.27 31.38 2.55
C ILE A 463 23.78 30.98 2.48
N SER A 464 23.36 29.92 3.17
CA SER A 464 22.01 29.37 3.09
C SER A 464 21.42 29.06 4.46
N ASP A 465 20.09 28.91 4.55
CA ASP A 465 19.37 28.58 5.77
C ASP A 465 18.55 27.30 5.58
N ILE A 466 18.74 26.34 6.49
CA ILE A 466 18.05 25.05 6.46
C ILE A 466 16.53 25.18 6.52
N ARG A 467 16.01 26.29 7.09
CA ARG A 467 14.58 26.55 7.18
C ARG A 467 13.92 26.77 5.82
N CYS A 468 14.69 27.11 4.78
CA CYS A 468 14.21 27.32 3.41
C CYS A 468 14.02 26.02 2.63
N PHE A 469 14.63 24.91 3.05
CA PHE A 469 14.49 23.59 2.42
C PHE A 469 13.23 22.87 2.94
N LYS A 470 12.68 21.93 2.16
CA LYS A 470 11.59 21.05 2.59
C LYS A 470 12.13 19.81 3.28
N HIS A 471 13.22 19.24 2.77
CA HIS A 471 13.84 18.00 3.29
C HIS A 471 14.85 18.28 4.42
N LYS A 472 14.43 19.01 5.47
CA LYS A 472 15.32 19.55 6.52
C LYS A 472 16.11 18.46 7.25
N VAL A 473 15.43 17.42 7.73
CA VAL A 473 16.04 16.29 8.46
C VAL A 473 17.11 15.57 7.63
N LEU A 474 16.88 15.41 6.32
CA LEU A 474 17.85 14.83 5.40
C LEU A 474 19.07 15.72 5.22
N LEU A 475 18.87 17.04 5.11
CA LEU A 475 19.96 18.02 5.03
C LEU A 475 20.78 18.07 6.34
N GLU A 476 20.14 18.00 7.51
CA GLU A 476 20.80 17.84 8.82
C GLU A 476 21.70 16.60 8.82
N LYS A 477 21.16 15.43 8.43
CA LYS A 477 21.90 14.17 8.35
C LYS A 477 23.05 14.16 7.33
N ILE A 478 22.92 14.90 6.22
CA ILE A 478 24.01 15.08 5.24
C ILE A 478 25.14 15.93 5.85
N LEU A 479 24.81 17.02 6.54
CA LEU A 479 25.78 17.90 7.21
C LEU A 479 26.41 17.22 8.45
N GLU A 480 25.72 16.28 9.09
CA GLU A 480 26.26 15.41 10.15
C GLU A 480 27.05 14.19 9.63
N HIS A 481 27.27 14.07 8.32
CA HIS A 481 27.97 12.95 7.66
C HIS A 481 27.44 11.55 8.04
N LYS A 482 26.12 11.39 8.19
CA LYS A 482 25.51 10.08 8.46
C LYS A 482 25.81 9.07 7.34
N SER A 483 26.05 7.81 7.71
CA SER A 483 26.36 6.71 6.78
C SER A 483 25.10 6.15 6.09
N TYR A 484 25.29 5.24 5.13
CA TYR A 484 24.21 4.46 4.50
C TYR A 484 23.44 3.54 5.48
N GLU A 485 23.86 3.44 6.74
CA GLU A 485 23.10 2.73 7.79
C GLU A 485 21.91 3.56 8.29
N ASP A 486 21.94 4.90 8.15
CA ASP A 486 20.79 5.76 8.42
C ASP A 486 19.70 5.63 7.33
N SER A 487 18.44 5.53 7.74
CA SER A 487 17.27 5.36 6.87
C SER A 487 17.14 6.43 5.79
N ASP A 488 17.42 7.69 6.14
CA ASP A 488 17.06 8.83 5.29
C ASP A 488 18.17 9.10 4.28
N ILE A 489 19.42 8.92 4.69
CA ILE A 489 20.58 8.87 3.77
C ILE A 489 20.40 7.74 2.76
N ARG A 490 19.96 6.57 3.22
CA ARG A 490 19.76 5.39 2.39
C ARG A 490 18.61 5.55 1.38
N GLU A 491 17.44 6.04 1.81
CA GLU A 491 16.35 6.38 0.91
C GLU A 491 16.80 7.46 -0.09
N PHE A 492 17.63 8.42 0.34
CA PHE A 492 18.15 9.48 -0.52
C PHE A 492 19.13 8.99 -1.60
N GLU A 493 20.11 8.14 -1.26
CA GLU A 493 21.06 7.58 -2.23
C GLU A 493 20.36 6.81 -3.37
N SER A 494 19.32 6.05 -3.03
CA SER A 494 18.61 5.19 -3.99
C SER A 494 17.98 5.92 -5.19
N LYS A 495 17.80 7.25 -5.07
CA LYS A 495 17.10 8.12 -6.04
C LYS A 495 17.94 8.45 -7.28
N ASN A 496 19.20 8.00 -7.34
CA ASN A 496 20.05 7.96 -8.54
C ASN A 496 20.02 9.28 -9.36
N PHE A 497 20.44 10.38 -8.76
CA PHE A 497 20.56 11.66 -9.45
C PHE A 497 21.61 11.58 -10.57
N SER A 498 21.16 11.63 -11.82
CA SER A 498 22.00 11.48 -13.02
C SER A 498 22.76 12.75 -13.43
N LYS A 499 22.50 13.87 -12.75
CA LYS A 499 23.15 15.15 -12.98
C LYS A 499 24.05 15.48 -11.81
N ASP A 500 25.35 15.62 -12.08
CA ASP A 500 26.26 16.33 -11.20
C ASP A 500 26.13 17.84 -11.46
N LEU A 501 26.14 18.66 -10.41
CA LEU A 501 25.96 20.11 -10.52
C LEU A 501 27.31 20.82 -10.56
N SER A 502 27.46 21.81 -11.43
CA SER A 502 28.54 22.79 -11.28
C SER A 502 28.35 23.63 -10.01
N GLN A 503 29.43 24.22 -9.49
CA GLN A 503 29.35 25.12 -8.33
C GLN A 503 28.42 26.32 -8.58
N ILE A 504 28.37 26.82 -9.82
CA ILE A 504 27.46 27.88 -10.26
C ILE A 504 26.00 27.43 -10.18
N GLU A 505 25.67 26.24 -10.66
CA GLU A 505 24.30 25.71 -10.60
C GLU A 505 23.86 25.39 -9.17
N PHE A 506 24.78 24.94 -8.31
CA PHE A 506 24.52 24.77 -6.89
C PHE A 506 24.16 26.11 -6.22
N LEU A 507 24.98 27.14 -6.41
CA LEU A 507 24.72 28.49 -5.87
C LEU A 507 23.42 29.09 -6.42
N TRP A 508 23.16 28.97 -7.73
CA TRP A 508 21.93 29.45 -8.35
C TRP A 508 20.69 28.68 -7.87
N GLY A 509 20.81 27.37 -7.64
CA GLY A 509 19.74 26.56 -7.05
C GLY A 509 19.42 26.97 -5.61
N ILE A 510 20.41 27.39 -4.82
CA ILE A 510 20.16 27.99 -3.49
C ILE A 510 19.33 29.28 -3.61
N CYS A 511 19.63 30.16 -4.58
CA CYS A 511 18.79 31.34 -4.84
C CYS A 511 17.33 30.95 -5.14
N LYS A 512 17.12 29.90 -5.94
CA LYS A 512 15.78 29.38 -6.27
C LYS A 512 15.03 28.79 -5.08
N VAL A 513 15.70 28.00 -4.23
CA VAL A 513 15.08 27.45 -3.01
C VAL A 513 14.68 28.56 -2.05
N ASN A 514 15.53 29.58 -1.86
CA ASN A 514 15.19 30.75 -1.04
C ASN A 514 14.02 31.55 -1.63
N LEU A 515 13.99 31.77 -2.94
CA LEU A 515 12.87 32.45 -3.60
C LEU A 515 11.56 31.66 -3.52
N ALA A 516 11.61 30.33 -3.70
CA ALA A 516 10.46 29.45 -3.54
C ALA A 516 9.91 29.48 -2.10
N PHE A 517 10.79 29.46 -1.10
CA PHE A 517 10.41 29.63 0.31
C PHE A 517 9.73 30.99 0.57
N LEU A 518 10.31 32.09 0.09
CA LEU A 518 9.75 33.44 0.18
C LEU A 518 8.46 33.64 -0.66
N ASN A 519 8.16 32.71 -1.58
CA ASN A 519 6.90 32.65 -2.31
C ASN A 519 5.81 31.85 -1.57
N HIS A 520 6.17 31.04 -0.57
CA HIS A 520 5.23 30.19 0.18
C HIS A 520 4.93 30.68 1.61
N ILE A 521 5.78 31.51 2.23
CA ILE A 521 5.48 32.12 3.53
C ILE A 521 4.59 33.37 3.39
N ASN A 522 3.77 33.64 4.40
CA ASN A 522 3.09 34.94 4.52
C ASN A 522 4.11 35.99 4.99
N ILE A 523 4.38 37.01 4.17
CA ILE A 523 5.38 38.04 4.47
C ILE A 523 4.69 39.24 5.14
N THR A 524 4.93 39.40 6.43
CA THR A 524 4.49 40.55 7.23
C THR A 524 5.59 41.60 7.47
N ASN A 525 6.85 41.28 7.14
CA ASN A 525 8.02 42.10 7.48
C ASN A 525 8.66 42.66 6.20
N SER A 526 8.95 43.96 6.16
CA SER A 526 9.45 44.65 4.97
C SER A 526 10.82 44.12 4.50
N TYR A 527 11.76 43.84 5.40
CA TYR A 527 13.06 43.24 5.05
C TYR A 527 12.94 41.89 4.32
N LEU A 528 11.89 41.09 4.61
CA LEU A 528 11.63 39.83 3.89
C LEU A 528 11.03 40.08 2.50
N ALA A 529 10.22 41.13 2.33
CA ALA A 529 9.72 41.55 1.03
C ALA A 529 10.86 42.07 0.13
N LEU A 530 11.79 42.86 0.67
CA LEU A 530 13.00 43.31 -0.03
C LEU A 530 13.86 42.11 -0.47
N LYS A 531 14.16 41.16 0.43
CA LYS A 531 14.88 39.93 0.07
C LYS A 531 14.21 39.17 -1.07
N LYS A 532 12.88 39.04 -1.04
CA LYS A 532 12.09 38.40 -2.10
C LYS A 532 12.22 39.13 -3.44
N GLN A 533 12.17 40.46 -3.44
CA GLN A 533 12.37 41.29 -4.64
C GLN A 533 13.79 41.10 -5.21
N ILE A 534 14.81 41.10 -4.36
CA ILE A 534 16.22 40.91 -4.76
C ILE A 534 16.42 39.50 -5.36
N PHE A 535 15.95 38.44 -4.70
CA PHE A 535 16.02 37.09 -5.25
C PHE A 535 15.29 36.95 -6.60
N THR A 536 14.12 37.60 -6.75
CA THR A 536 13.38 37.65 -8.02
C THR A 536 14.18 38.36 -9.12
N LEU A 537 14.89 39.44 -8.77
CA LEU A 537 15.72 40.22 -9.68
C LEU A 537 16.96 39.42 -10.14
N ILE A 538 17.60 38.67 -9.23
CA ILE A 538 18.73 37.78 -9.54
C ILE A 538 18.27 36.61 -10.43
N GLU A 539 17.13 35.95 -10.13
CA GLU A 539 16.64 34.84 -10.95
C GLU A 539 16.35 35.28 -12.39
N LYS A 540 15.60 36.38 -12.57
CA LYS A 540 15.22 36.91 -13.88
C LYS A 540 16.43 37.27 -14.76
N ASN A 541 17.52 37.73 -14.15
CA ASN A 541 18.72 38.18 -14.86
C ASN A 541 19.84 37.13 -14.94
N PHE A 542 19.64 35.90 -14.46
CA PHE A 542 20.70 34.88 -14.45
C PHE A 542 21.30 34.58 -15.84
N VAL A 543 20.47 34.55 -16.88
CA VAL A 543 20.92 34.34 -18.28
C VAL A 543 21.69 35.54 -18.84
N LEU A 544 21.57 36.73 -18.23
CA LEU A 544 22.36 37.91 -18.56
C LEU A 544 23.70 37.89 -17.79
N LEU A 545 23.68 37.54 -16.50
CA LEU A 545 24.87 37.32 -15.69
C LEU A 545 25.81 36.29 -16.35
N SER A 546 25.30 35.11 -16.69
CA SER A 546 26.05 34.00 -17.30
C SER A 546 26.48 34.22 -18.76
N LYS A 547 26.32 35.44 -19.30
CA LYS A 547 26.78 35.85 -20.63
C LYS A 547 27.81 36.98 -20.60
N ASN A 548 27.92 37.70 -19.48
CA ASN A 548 28.77 38.88 -19.36
C ASN A 548 29.86 38.71 -18.28
N LEU A 549 29.65 37.81 -17.32
CA LEU A 549 30.61 37.47 -16.26
C LEU A 549 31.32 36.16 -16.59
N ASN A 550 32.58 36.04 -16.22
CA ASN A 550 33.26 34.74 -16.20
C ASN A 550 32.85 33.89 -14.98
N ASP A 551 33.20 32.60 -14.98
CA ASP A 551 32.78 31.66 -13.94
C ASP A 551 33.18 32.09 -12.52
N HIS A 552 34.39 32.65 -12.34
CA HIS A 552 34.85 33.15 -11.03
C HIS A 552 34.05 34.38 -10.59
N GLU A 553 33.86 35.35 -11.50
CA GLU A 553 33.02 36.53 -11.26
C GLU A 553 31.58 36.17 -10.90
N LEU A 554 31.00 35.18 -11.58
CA LEU A 554 29.64 34.70 -11.33
C LEU A 554 29.53 33.94 -10.00
N VAL A 555 30.53 33.13 -9.65
CA VAL A 555 30.61 32.44 -8.35
C VAL A 555 30.70 33.44 -7.20
N GLU A 556 31.59 34.44 -7.28
CA GLU A 556 31.70 35.47 -6.23
C GLU A 556 30.45 36.35 -6.14
N PHE A 557 29.88 36.78 -7.27
CA PHE A 557 28.61 37.53 -7.28
C PHE A 557 27.49 36.76 -6.55
N LEU A 558 27.35 35.44 -6.81
CA LEU A 558 26.34 34.62 -6.15
C LEU A 558 26.64 34.40 -4.67
N LYS A 559 27.91 34.17 -4.28
CA LYS A 559 28.33 34.04 -2.87
C LYS A 559 28.07 35.32 -2.08
N GLU A 560 28.53 36.48 -2.57
CA GLU A 560 28.39 37.79 -1.93
C GLU A 560 26.91 38.10 -1.68
N ASN A 561 26.08 37.96 -2.72
CA ASN A 561 24.63 38.20 -2.61
C ASN A 561 23.95 37.21 -1.66
N LEU A 562 24.24 35.90 -1.73
CA LEU A 562 23.63 34.92 -0.83
C LEU A 562 24.05 35.12 0.63
N PHE A 563 25.32 35.43 0.89
CA PHE A 563 25.82 35.72 2.23
C PHE A 563 25.13 36.95 2.85
N LEU A 564 25.02 38.04 2.08
CA LEU A 564 24.32 39.26 2.51
C LEU A 564 22.83 38.99 2.71
N LEU A 565 22.15 38.38 1.72
CA LEU A 565 20.72 38.06 1.77
C LEU A 565 20.37 37.03 2.85
N LYS A 566 21.29 36.19 3.31
CA LYS A 566 21.08 35.39 4.52
C LYS A 566 21.06 36.29 5.75
N ASN A 567 22.15 37.00 6.00
CA ASN A 567 22.45 37.57 7.31
C ASN A 567 21.79 38.93 7.58
N GLU A 568 21.65 39.78 6.56
CA GLU A 568 21.18 41.16 6.74
C GLU A 568 19.69 41.23 7.10
N LYS A 569 19.29 42.21 7.92
CA LYS A 569 17.90 42.53 8.28
C LYS A 569 17.60 44.03 8.22
N ASP A 570 18.62 44.85 8.11
CA ASP A 570 18.55 46.29 7.89
C ASP A 570 17.85 46.60 6.56
N GLU A 571 16.78 47.38 6.62
CA GLU A 571 15.92 47.66 5.47
C GLU A 571 16.54 48.71 4.54
N GLU A 572 17.32 49.66 5.08
CA GLU A 572 18.03 50.67 4.28
C GLU A 572 19.13 50.02 3.45
N LYS A 573 19.90 49.09 4.04
CA LYS A 573 20.92 48.32 3.31
C LYS A 573 20.32 47.38 2.26
N LEU A 574 19.19 46.75 2.55
CA LEU A 574 18.50 45.89 1.57
C LEU A 574 17.87 46.72 0.44
N GLU A 575 17.35 47.91 0.72
CA GLU A 575 16.95 48.86 -0.32
C GLU A 575 18.13 49.35 -1.16
N ALA A 576 19.26 49.69 -0.54
CA ALA A 576 20.47 50.11 -1.24
C ALA A 576 21.00 49.00 -2.17
N LEU A 577 21.02 47.74 -1.70
CA LEU A 577 21.36 46.58 -2.53
C LEU A 577 20.37 46.40 -3.69
N PHE A 578 19.06 46.50 -3.45
CA PHE A 578 18.05 46.39 -4.50
C PHE A 578 18.20 47.50 -5.56
N LYS A 579 18.41 48.75 -5.13
CA LYS A 579 18.66 49.91 -6.01
C LYS A 579 19.94 49.73 -6.83
N ASN A 580 21.04 49.26 -6.20
CA ASN A 580 22.31 49.01 -6.88
C ASN A 580 22.22 47.85 -7.88
N LEU A 581 21.58 46.73 -7.54
CA LEU A 581 21.33 45.63 -8.48
C LEU A 581 20.43 46.06 -9.63
N HIS A 582 19.40 46.88 -9.39
CA HIS A 582 18.54 47.39 -10.46
C HIS A 582 19.32 48.33 -11.42
N ARG A 583 20.20 49.20 -10.89
CA ARG A 583 21.12 50.01 -11.70
C ARG A 583 22.06 49.12 -12.53
N PHE A 584 22.67 48.12 -11.90
CA PHE A 584 23.57 47.15 -12.55
C PHE A 584 22.90 46.42 -13.71
N PHE A 585 21.72 45.81 -13.50
CA PHE A 585 20.96 45.14 -14.57
C PHE A 585 20.37 46.08 -15.63
N SER A 586 20.44 47.40 -15.43
CA SER A 586 20.04 48.42 -16.42
C SER A 586 21.23 48.98 -17.22
N ALA A 587 22.47 48.59 -16.90
CA ALA A 587 23.67 49.06 -17.59
C ALA A 587 23.85 48.39 -18.96
N LYS A 588 24.46 49.10 -19.93
CA LYS A 588 24.71 48.57 -21.28
C LYS A 588 25.73 47.42 -21.30
N ASN A 589 26.71 47.47 -20.40
CA ASN A 589 27.69 46.41 -20.13
C ASN A 589 27.66 46.12 -18.62
N LEU A 590 27.77 44.85 -18.23
CA LEU A 590 27.89 44.45 -16.82
C LEU A 590 29.38 44.35 -16.43
N ASP A 591 29.83 45.19 -15.50
CA ASP A 591 31.14 45.10 -14.85
C ASP A 591 30.93 45.07 -13.32
N ILE A 592 31.46 44.07 -12.62
CA ILE A 592 31.31 43.93 -11.16
C ILE A 592 31.94 45.10 -10.40
N LYS A 593 32.90 45.83 -10.97
CA LYS A 593 33.47 47.05 -10.36
C LYS A 593 32.39 48.13 -10.12
N ILE A 594 31.33 48.15 -10.93
CA ILE A 594 30.17 49.05 -10.75
C ILE A 594 29.41 48.74 -9.44
N LEU A 595 29.45 47.50 -8.96
CA LEU A 595 28.85 47.11 -7.68
C LEU A 595 29.73 47.48 -6.47
N LYS A 596 31.06 47.59 -6.65
CA LYS A 596 32.02 47.81 -5.55
C LYS A 596 32.39 49.28 -5.33
N ASN A 597 32.20 50.16 -6.32
CA ASN A 597 32.55 51.58 -6.19
C ASN A 597 31.55 52.44 -5.38
N ASN A 598 30.38 51.90 -5.00
CA ASN A 598 29.29 52.66 -4.34
C ASN A 598 29.22 52.47 -2.81
N SER A 599 30.26 51.94 -2.16
CA SER A 599 30.29 51.71 -0.70
C SER A 599 31.06 52.76 0.12
N GLU A 600 31.64 53.78 -0.52
CA GLU A 600 32.55 54.74 0.16
C GLU A 600 32.24 56.23 -0.08
N ASN A 601 31.27 56.61 -0.93
CA ASN A 601 30.98 58.01 -1.26
C ASN A 601 29.47 58.33 -1.28
N ASP A 602 28.89 58.56 -0.10
CA ASP A 602 27.62 59.31 0.06
C ASP A 602 27.50 59.87 1.52
N TYR A 603 28.62 60.33 2.09
CA TYR A 603 28.68 61.09 3.35
C TYR A 603 29.70 62.23 3.24
N ASN A 604 29.30 63.32 2.59
CA ASN A 604 29.77 64.67 2.85
C ASN A 604 28.69 65.67 2.43
N GLU A 605 28.51 66.72 3.23
CA GLU A 605 27.57 67.81 2.97
C GLU A 605 28.17 68.75 1.88
N GLU A 606 27.46 69.74 1.32
CA GLU A 606 27.08 70.98 1.99
C GLU A 606 25.83 71.65 1.36
N PRO A 607 25.17 72.59 2.06
CA PRO A 607 23.81 73.04 1.71
C PRO A 607 23.76 74.23 0.75
N PHE A 608 22.94 74.13 -0.30
CA PHE A 608 21.81 75.04 -0.58
C PHE A 608 20.88 74.52 -1.69
#